data_AF-A0A931UM01-F1
#
_entry.id   AF-A0A931UM01-F1
#
_cell.length_a   1.000
_cell.length_b   1.000
_cell.length_c   1.000
_cell.angle_alpha   90.00
_cell.angle_beta   90.00
_cell.angle_gamma   90.00
#
_symmetry.space_group_name_H-M   'P 1'
#
loop_
_entity.id
_entity.type
_entity.pdbx_description
1 polymer ?
#
loop_
_entity_poly.entity_id
_entity_poly.type
_entity_poly.pdbx_seq_one_letter_code
_entity_poly.pdbx_strand_id
1 'polypeptide(L)'
;MGRRSVVVFGLCIIVGAMVLAGTMAFAADYPKPRFPSYLKPPRSVEDVMPAARTAVRQTGGMAPLGLAKPGQKVLILVPSNQEPMVVEAIIRAFKERGVDATVKYVYDLRGMTREQAIREVSYTGADGWLEIVVFNKDMVNYLPEQDQRELRPRVERGLSSGQERQFLKRYLDANPHYDAIFAGGGGLTFWKRDLGPHGPKVIGVWIYKNAFVLNSRIPYYPADVWRSTEEKIIEPLAWVEEVRVTDPEGTDFRWKMTEPQAKIWANSAYSQNHLFLYPLQGTGRFPYSMKDFPAYQKDWLLPLVPDGAEGVIGGTSNHLGYFPHMLVHVKDGIIQRVEGGGRFGELIGKLLQNPKVRNTRYPYMPRPGYFYMMETALGTNPKYFRPVSELQGDMWLANSSERQASGVFHWGLGIEFGAPDPDNKYFPFVRANKVPGSHSFHIHNLFATYEVKIRGAGQWLKLVDRGRVVTLDSFEARALASRYGNPDEILKDDWRADIPGINVPGDYKRDFAQDPWKYVHAQIQSIMSGRYPHFAP
;
A
#
# COMPACT_ATOMS: atom_id res chain seq x y z
N MET A 1 52.07 71.37 -25.75
CA MET A 1 51.54 71.40 -24.37
C MET A 1 50.02 71.25 -24.50
N GLY A 2 49.30 70.27 -23.97
CA GLY A 2 49.58 69.13 -23.12
C GLY A 2 48.23 68.51 -22.73
N ARG A 3 48.26 67.21 -22.47
CA ARG A 3 47.27 66.40 -21.72
C ARG A 3 46.03 65.86 -22.43
N ARG A 4 46.19 64.58 -22.81
CA ARG A 4 45.28 63.46 -22.60
C ARG A 4 44.62 63.50 -21.21
N SER A 5 43.35 63.09 -21.14
CA SER A 5 42.79 62.38 -19.99
C SER A 5 41.87 61.26 -20.48
N VAL A 6 42.41 60.05 -20.40
CA VAL A 6 41.67 58.79 -20.31
C VAL A 6 41.12 58.71 -18.89
N VAL A 7 39.84 58.39 -18.73
CA VAL A 7 39.31 57.85 -17.47
C VAL A 7 38.60 56.53 -17.78
N VAL A 8 39.12 55.50 -17.12
CA VAL A 8 38.67 54.11 -17.03
C VAL A 8 37.74 53.98 -15.82
N PHE A 9 36.96 52.89 -15.78
CA PHE A 9 36.11 52.33 -14.70
C PHE A 9 34.60 52.68 -14.82
N GLY A 10 33.67 51.72 -14.78
CA GLY A 10 33.79 50.32 -14.42
C GLY A 10 32.62 49.49 -14.94
N LEU A 11 32.96 48.28 -15.37
CA LEU A 11 32.05 47.20 -15.70
C LEU A 11 31.45 46.66 -14.39
N CYS A 12 30.26 47.14 -14.00
CA CYS A 12 29.48 46.50 -12.94
C CYS A 12 28.61 45.40 -13.53
N ILE A 13 29.07 44.19 -13.31
CA ILE A 13 28.33 42.94 -13.45
C ILE A 13 27.07 43.03 -12.60
N ILE A 14 25.90 43.17 -13.22
CA ILE A 14 24.61 42.91 -12.57
C ILE A 14 24.38 41.39 -12.65
N VAL A 15 24.97 40.68 -11.70
CA VAL A 15 24.51 39.36 -11.28
C VAL A 15 23.63 39.61 -10.06
N GLY A 16 22.33 39.36 -10.20
CA GLY A 16 21.42 39.37 -9.06
C GLY A 16 20.07 40.01 -9.32
N ALA A 17 19.22 39.37 -10.12
CA ALA A 17 17.76 39.51 -10.05
C ALA A 17 17.08 38.42 -10.89
N MET A 18 17.32 37.14 -10.57
CA MET A 18 16.59 36.01 -11.18
C MET A 18 16.33 34.89 -10.17
N VAL A 19 15.95 35.23 -8.94
CA VAL A 19 15.33 34.26 -8.01
C VAL A 19 14.40 35.05 -7.11
N LEU A 20 13.10 35.05 -7.41
CA LEU A 20 11.95 35.25 -6.50
C LEU A 20 10.69 35.58 -7.31
N ALA A 21 10.25 34.63 -8.13
CA ALA A 21 8.90 34.59 -8.67
C ALA A 21 8.56 33.12 -8.94
N GLY A 22 8.34 32.37 -7.86
CA GLY A 22 8.13 30.92 -7.94
C GLY A 22 7.44 30.37 -6.71
N THR A 23 6.45 31.08 -6.16
CA THR A 23 5.67 30.61 -5.00
C THR A 23 4.22 31.07 -5.04
N MET A 24 3.53 31.02 -6.18
CA MET A 24 2.04 31.07 -6.21
C MET A 24 1.49 30.49 -7.53
N ALA A 25 1.47 29.15 -7.68
CA ALA A 25 0.67 28.49 -8.73
C ALA A 25 0.37 26.99 -8.53
N PHE A 26 0.71 26.34 -7.41
CA PHE A 26 0.63 24.86 -7.35
C PHE A 26 -0.75 24.27 -7.08
N ALA A 27 -1.71 25.02 -6.52
CA ALA A 27 -2.99 24.46 -6.08
C ALA A 27 -4.00 24.18 -7.22
N ALA A 28 -3.80 24.68 -8.44
CA ALA A 28 -4.79 24.58 -9.52
C ALA A 28 -4.78 23.22 -10.26
N ASP A 29 -3.70 22.45 -10.17
CA ASP A 29 -3.47 21.29 -11.04
C ASP A 29 -3.77 19.92 -10.42
N TYR A 30 -3.98 19.83 -9.11
CA TYR A 30 -4.24 18.56 -8.41
C TYR A 30 -5.72 18.35 -8.10
N PRO A 31 -6.19 17.09 -8.01
CA PRO A 31 -7.56 16.77 -7.63
C PRO A 31 -7.95 17.39 -6.28
N LYS A 32 -9.09 18.11 -6.26
CA LYS A 32 -9.62 18.72 -5.03
C LYS A 32 -9.88 17.67 -3.94
N PRO A 33 -9.67 17.99 -2.66
CA PRO A 33 -9.92 17.06 -1.57
C PRO A 33 -11.39 16.69 -1.46
N ARG A 34 -11.63 15.47 -0.97
CA ARG A 34 -12.98 14.90 -0.80
C ARG A 34 -12.96 13.90 0.35
N PHE A 35 -14.04 13.87 1.12
CA PHE A 35 -14.31 12.80 2.08
C PHE A 35 -15.80 12.42 2.02
N PRO A 36 -16.15 11.12 2.04
CA PRO A 36 -17.53 10.67 1.89
C PRO A 36 -18.42 11.14 3.06
N SER A 37 -19.38 12.03 2.76
CA SER A 37 -20.34 12.60 3.71
C SER A 37 -21.49 11.65 4.07
N TYR A 38 -21.70 10.61 3.26
CA TYR A 38 -22.74 9.60 3.48
C TYR A 38 -22.39 8.62 4.62
N LEU A 39 -21.12 8.59 5.04
CA LEU A 39 -20.69 7.74 6.16
C LEU A 39 -21.19 8.31 7.47
N LYS A 40 -22.13 7.59 8.09
CA LYS A 40 -22.63 7.88 9.44
C LYS A 40 -22.30 6.70 10.36
N PRO A 41 -21.94 6.95 11.62
CA PRO A 41 -21.82 5.87 12.60
C PRO A 41 -23.13 5.09 12.68
N PRO A 42 -23.13 3.76 12.50
CA PRO A 42 -24.34 2.97 12.71
C PRO A 42 -24.70 2.93 14.19
N ARG A 43 -25.96 2.64 14.49
CA ARG A 43 -26.47 2.50 15.86
C ARG A 43 -26.74 1.05 16.24
N SER A 44 -26.91 0.19 15.24
CA SER A 44 -27.30 -1.21 15.42
C SER A 44 -26.79 -2.09 14.28
N VAL A 45 -26.82 -3.41 14.50
CA VAL A 45 -26.52 -4.40 13.45
C VAL A 45 -27.44 -4.22 12.24
N GLU A 46 -28.70 -3.85 12.45
CA GLU A 46 -29.66 -3.65 11.36
C GLU A 46 -29.24 -2.51 10.42
N ASP A 47 -28.58 -1.47 10.93
CA ASP A 47 -28.09 -0.36 10.10
C ASP A 47 -26.98 -0.79 9.13
N VAL A 48 -26.23 -1.84 9.46
CA VAL A 48 -25.12 -2.35 8.63
C VAL A 48 -25.51 -3.58 7.80
N MET A 49 -26.69 -4.19 8.04
CA MET A 49 -27.14 -5.39 7.33
C MET A 49 -27.25 -5.21 5.80
N PRO A 50 -27.77 -4.09 5.24
CA PRO A 50 -27.80 -3.89 3.79
C PRO A 50 -26.39 -3.94 3.16
N ALA A 51 -25.42 -3.34 3.84
CA ALA A 51 -24.03 -3.35 3.40
C ALA A 51 -23.39 -4.73 3.55
N ALA A 52 -23.66 -5.44 4.65
CA ALA A 52 -23.23 -6.83 4.83
C ALA A 52 -23.73 -7.75 3.72
N ARG A 53 -25.03 -7.66 3.36
CA ARG A 53 -25.65 -8.40 2.25
C ARG A 53 -25.00 -8.13 0.90
N THR A 54 -24.51 -6.91 0.70
CA THR A 54 -23.78 -6.55 -0.52
C THR A 54 -22.36 -7.10 -0.46
N ALA A 55 -21.66 -6.92 0.66
CA ALA A 55 -20.30 -7.40 0.87
C ALA A 55 -20.19 -8.91 0.64
N VAL A 56 -21.09 -9.72 1.21
CA VAL A 56 -21.09 -11.17 1.00
C VAL A 56 -21.45 -11.60 -0.42
N ARG A 57 -21.84 -10.69 -1.33
CA ARG A 57 -22.06 -11.00 -2.76
C ARG A 57 -20.93 -10.48 -3.65
N GLN A 58 -20.07 -9.63 -3.12
CA GLN A 58 -18.97 -9.02 -3.86
C GLN A 58 -17.91 -10.06 -4.23
N THR A 59 -17.60 -10.17 -5.52
CA THR A 59 -16.61 -11.11 -6.05
C THR A 59 -15.30 -10.43 -6.46
N GLY A 60 -15.25 -9.09 -6.39
CA GLY A 60 -14.06 -8.29 -6.63
C GLY A 60 -13.37 -7.79 -5.35
N GLY A 61 -12.16 -7.28 -5.51
CA GLY A 61 -11.32 -6.69 -4.48
C GLY A 61 -10.49 -7.68 -3.68
N MET A 62 -9.82 -7.16 -2.65
CA MET A 62 -9.01 -7.94 -1.71
C MET A 62 -9.84 -8.85 -0.80
N ALA A 63 -11.10 -8.52 -0.53
CA ALA A 63 -12.02 -9.30 0.31
C ALA A 63 -13.28 -9.75 -0.46
N PRO A 64 -13.14 -10.62 -1.47
CA PRO A 64 -14.24 -11.03 -2.34
C PRO A 64 -15.09 -12.10 -1.65
N LEU A 65 -15.85 -11.71 -0.62
CA LEU A 65 -16.67 -12.62 0.21
C LEU A 65 -17.69 -13.43 -0.62
N GLY A 66 -18.10 -12.90 -1.77
CA GLY A 66 -18.98 -13.57 -2.74
C GLY A 66 -18.43 -14.85 -3.34
N LEU A 67 -17.11 -15.09 -3.25
CA LEU A 67 -16.49 -16.34 -3.71
C LEU A 67 -16.86 -17.55 -2.84
N ALA A 68 -17.30 -17.34 -1.60
CA ALA A 68 -17.89 -18.41 -0.79
C ALA A 68 -19.27 -18.79 -1.36
N LYS A 69 -19.48 -20.10 -1.56
CA LYS A 69 -20.66 -20.69 -2.19
C LYS A 69 -21.61 -21.28 -1.15
N PRO A 70 -22.94 -21.33 -1.43
CA PRO A 70 -23.89 -22.02 -0.55
C PRO A 70 -23.46 -23.45 -0.24
N GLY A 71 -23.63 -23.88 1.01
CA GLY A 71 -23.23 -25.19 1.53
C GLY A 71 -21.78 -25.27 2.01
N GLN A 72 -20.93 -24.27 1.74
CA GLN A 72 -19.54 -24.26 2.21
C GLN A 72 -19.42 -23.81 3.67
N LYS A 73 -18.40 -24.35 4.34
CA LYS A 73 -17.91 -23.90 5.65
C LYS A 73 -16.79 -22.89 5.47
N VAL A 74 -17.00 -21.67 5.95
CA VAL A 74 -16.06 -20.55 5.84
C VAL A 74 -15.46 -20.24 7.21
N LEU A 75 -14.14 -20.11 7.28
CA LEU A 75 -13.45 -19.54 8.43
C LEU A 75 -13.06 -18.10 8.14
N ILE A 76 -13.37 -17.19 9.07
CA ILE A 76 -12.93 -15.80 9.03
C ILE A 76 -12.05 -15.55 10.25
N LEU A 77 -10.78 -15.22 10.01
CA LEU A 77 -9.87 -14.76 11.07
C LEU A 77 -9.98 -13.23 11.17
N VAL A 78 -10.33 -12.73 12.35
CA VAL A 78 -10.53 -11.30 12.63
C VAL A 78 -9.55 -10.78 13.69
N PRO A 79 -9.13 -9.50 13.62
CA PRO A 79 -8.20 -8.93 14.58
C PRO A 79 -8.83 -8.77 15.98
N SER A 80 -8.02 -8.59 17.02
CA SER A 80 -8.52 -8.51 18.40
C SER A 80 -9.39 -7.29 18.68
N ASN A 81 -9.16 -6.20 17.96
CA ASN A 81 -9.93 -4.96 18.03
C ASN A 81 -11.13 -4.93 17.06
N GLN A 82 -11.49 -6.05 16.44
CA GLN A 82 -12.62 -6.15 15.52
C GLN A 82 -13.93 -5.63 16.15
N GLU A 83 -14.68 -4.86 15.36
CA GLU A 83 -15.99 -4.34 15.76
C GLU A 83 -17.05 -5.47 15.73
N PRO A 84 -17.70 -5.82 16.87
CA PRO A 84 -18.58 -6.98 16.95
C PRO A 84 -19.79 -6.91 16.00
N MET A 85 -20.39 -5.73 15.84
CA MET A 85 -21.59 -5.57 15.01
C MET A 85 -21.33 -5.88 13.53
N VAL A 86 -20.11 -5.61 13.05
CA VAL A 86 -19.70 -5.89 11.67
C VAL A 86 -19.58 -7.40 11.45
N VAL A 87 -18.95 -8.10 12.40
CA VAL A 87 -18.86 -9.57 12.38
C VAL A 87 -20.24 -10.19 12.37
N GLU A 88 -21.10 -9.74 13.28
CA GLU A 88 -22.45 -10.26 13.40
C GLU A 88 -23.25 -10.07 12.10
N ALA A 89 -23.19 -8.87 11.51
CA ALA A 89 -23.88 -8.57 10.25
C ALA A 89 -23.40 -9.47 9.10
N ILE A 90 -22.08 -9.67 8.97
CA ILE A 90 -21.51 -10.51 7.92
C ILE A 90 -21.88 -11.98 8.11
N ILE A 91 -21.86 -12.51 9.34
CA ILE A 91 -22.30 -13.90 9.63
C ILE A 91 -23.77 -14.06 9.25
N ARG A 92 -24.65 -13.14 9.67
CA ARG A 92 -26.08 -13.18 9.32
C ARG A 92 -26.27 -13.14 7.80
N ALA A 93 -25.57 -12.26 7.09
CA ALA A 93 -25.64 -12.15 5.64
C ALA A 93 -25.10 -13.41 4.92
N PHE A 94 -24.07 -14.07 5.43
CA PHE A 94 -23.61 -15.36 4.92
C PHE A 94 -24.64 -16.46 5.14
N LYS A 95 -25.27 -16.49 6.31
CA LYS A 95 -26.35 -17.43 6.62
C LYS A 95 -27.54 -17.27 5.67
N GLU A 96 -27.92 -16.04 5.33
CA GLU A 96 -28.93 -15.76 4.29
C GLU A 96 -28.55 -16.32 2.91
N ARG A 97 -27.26 -16.45 2.60
CA ARG A 97 -26.73 -17.09 1.38
C ARG A 97 -26.55 -18.61 1.51
N GLY A 98 -26.90 -19.20 2.65
CA GLY A 98 -26.67 -20.62 2.93
C GLY A 98 -25.18 -20.98 3.12
N VAL A 99 -24.35 -20.03 3.52
CA VAL A 99 -22.93 -20.23 3.85
C VAL A 99 -22.78 -20.37 5.37
N ASP A 100 -22.08 -21.40 5.82
CA ASP A 100 -21.78 -21.63 7.24
C ASP A 100 -20.48 -20.92 7.62
N ALA A 101 -20.59 -19.68 8.13
CA ALA A 101 -19.43 -18.86 8.48
C ALA A 101 -19.11 -18.95 9.98
N THR A 102 -17.88 -19.35 10.29
CA THR A 102 -17.31 -19.34 11.64
C THR A 102 -16.25 -18.26 11.75
N VAL A 103 -16.25 -17.53 12.86
CA VAL A 103 -15.25 -16.50 13.15
C VAL A 103 -14.30 -16.98 14.24
N LYS A 104 -13.01 -16.68 14.06
CA LYS A 104 -12.00 -16.79 15.10
C LYS A 104 -11.31 -15.46 15.29
N TYR A 105 -11.16 -15.04 16.54
CA TYR A 105 -10.35 -13.89 16.85
C TYR A 105 -8.89 -14.31 17.00
N VAL A 106 -7.99 -13.43 16.61
CA VAL A 106 -6.55 -13.64 16.79
C VAL A 106 -6.19 -13.94 18.24
N TYR A 107 -6.84 -13.28 19.22
CA TYR A 107 -6.58 -13.55 20.64
C TYR A 107 -7.01 -14.95 21.10
N ASP A 108 -8.10 -15.49 20.54
CA ASP A 108 -8.56 -16.85 20.86
C ASP A 108 -7.49 -17.88 20.47
N LEU A 109 -6.91 -17.71 19.27
CA LEU A 109 -5.88 -18.61 18.76
C LEU A 109 -4.55 -18.51 19.53
N ARG A 110 -4.38 -17.43 20.32
CA ARG A 110 -3.23 -17.18 21.18
C ARG A 110 -3.46 -17.66 22.62
N GLY A 111 -4.69 -18.04 22.97
CA GLY A 111 -5.06 -18.38 24.35
C GLY A 111 -5.06 -17.15 25.28
N MET A 112 -5.42 -15.97 24.75
CA MET A 112 -5.45 -14.71 25.48
C MET A 112 -6.86 -14.16 25.60
N THR A 113 -7.10 -13.34 26.62
CA THR A 113 -8.31 -12.52 26.68
C THR A 113 -8.23 -11.38 25.66
N ARG A 114 -9.39 -10.84 25.27
CA ARG A 114 -9.47 -9.68 24.38
C ARG A 114 -8.75 -8.47 24.98
N GLU A 115 -8.92 -8.25 26.28
CA GLU A 115 -8.33 -7.13 27.01
C GLU A 115 -6.80 -7.22 27.03
N GLN A 116 -6.24 -8.41 27.23
CA GLN A 116 -4.79 -8.64 27.13
C GLN A 116 -4.30 -8.32 25.72
N ALA A 117 -4.95 -8.87 24.70
CA ALA A 117 -4.52 -8.70 23.31
C ALA A 117 -4.58 -7.24 22.83
N ILE A 118 -5.60 -6.48 23.24
CA ILE A 118 -5.71 -5.04 22.91
C ILE A 118 -4.65 -4.22 23.65
N ARG A 119 -4.30 -4.59 24.89
CA ARG A 119 -3.27 -3.88 25.67
C ARG A 119 -1.84 -4.17 25.21
N GLU A 120 -1.59 -5.30 24.57
CA GLU A 120 -0.24 -5.70 24.19
C GLU A 120 0.38 -4.76 23.17
N VAL A 121 -0.36 -4.32 22.13
CA VAL A 121 0.07 -3.25 21.21
C VAL A 121 -1.13 -2.68 20.44
N SER A 122 -1.22 -1.35 20.43
CA SER A 122 -2.00 -0.57 19.45
C SER A 122 -1.12 0.57 18.94
N TYR A 123 -1.07 0.73 17.63
CA TYR A 123 -0.36 1.81 16.94
C TYR A 123 -1.36 2.86 16.47
N THR A 124 -0.94 4.11 16.55
CA THR A 124 -1.68 5.26 16.05
C THR A 124 -1.00 5.82 14.81
N GLY A 125 -1.65 6.75 14.11
CA GLY A 125 -1.03 7.43 12.97
C GLY A 125 0.24 8.22 13.32
N ALA A 126 0.54 8.46 14.60
CA ALA A 126 1.81 9.06 15.04
C ALA A 126 3.00 8.09 14.99
N ASP A 127 2.72 6.79 14.93
CA ASP A 127 3.70 5.72 15.06
C ASP A 127 4.27 5.28 13.71
N GLY A 128 4.06 6.04 12.63
CA GLY A 128 4.52 5.70 11.27
C GLY A 128 6.01 5.32 11.22
N TRP A 129 6.84 5.98 12.02
CA TRP A 129 8.28 5.71 12.11
C TRP A 129 8.65 4.31 12.65
N LEU A 130 7.74 3.62 13.34
CA LEU A 130 7.98 2.26 13.86
C LEU A 130 7.88 1.18 12.78
N GLU A 131 7.37 1.49 11.59
CA GLU A 131 7.13 0.48 10.55
C GLU A 131 8.40 -0.32 10.22
N ILE A 132 9.57 0.35 10.21
CA ILE A 132 10.88 -0.25 9.92
C ILE A 132 11.20 -1.48 10.80
N VAL A 133 10.67 -1.54 12.02
CA VAL A 133 10.87 -2.67 12.96
C VAL A 133 9.59 -3.40 13.31
N VAL A 134 8.41 -2.88 12.98
CA VAL A 134 7.12 -3.56 13.23
C VAL A 134 6.76 -4.47 12.07
N PHE A 135 6.99 -4.01 10.84
CA PHE A 135 6.71 -4.78 9.63
C PHE A 135 7.73 -5.90 9.45
N ASN A 136 9.02 -5.60 9.64
CA ASN A 136 10.10 -6.59 9.70
C ASN A 136 10.87 -6.51 11.03
N LYS A 137 10.44 -7.33 11.99
CA LYS A 137 10.98 -7.36 13.35
C LYS A 137 12.47 -7.66 13.44
N ASP A 138 13.01 -8.40 12.49
CA ASP A 138 14.43 -8.75 12.51
C ASP A 138 15.34 -7.53 12.33
N MET A 139 14.82 -6.45 11.74
CA MET A 139 15.57 -5.21 11.51
C MET A 139 16.12 -4.60 12.80
N VAL A 140 15.46 -4.83 13.95
CA VAL A 140 15.96 -4.36 15.24
C VAL A 140 17.36 -4.90 15.54
N ASN A 141 17.71 -6.10 15.07
CA ASN A 141 19.00 -6.73 15.34
C ASN A 141 20.17 -6.11 14.56
N TYR A 142 19.89 -5.23 13.59
CA TYR A 142 20.89 -4.58 12.75
C TYR A 142 21.11 -3.11 13.12
N LEU A 143 20.36 -2.60 14.09
CA LEU A 143 20.52 -1.25 14.63
C LEU A 143 21.64 -1.19 15.68
N PRO A 144 22.20 0.00 15.98
CA PRO A 144 23.08 0.21 17.12
C PRO A 144 22.43 -0.22 18.44
N GLU A 145 23.22 -0.72 19.39
CA GLU A 145 22.71 -1.31 20.65
C GLU A 145 21.75 -0.41 21.43
N GLN A 146 21.97 0.91 21.42
CA GLN A 146 21.09 1.87 22.09
C GLN A 146 19.67 1.81 21.51
N ASP A 147 19.56 1.83 20.18
CA ASP A 147 18.26 1.74 19.50
C ASP A 147 17.65 0.34 19.70
N GLN A 148 18.47 -0.72 19.75
CA GLN A 148 17.96 -2.05 20.08
C GLN A 148 17.33 -2.09 21.48
N ARG A 149 17.98 -1.51 22.50
CA ARG A 149 17.45 -1.47 23.88
C ARG A 149 16.13 -0.70 23.96
N GLU A 150 16.01 0.38 23.21
CA GLU A 150 14.77 1.17 23.13
C GLU A 150 13.63 0.41 22.44
N LEU A 151 13.92 -0.21 21.29
CA LEU A 151 12.89 -0.73 20.39
C LEU A 151 12.48 -2.18 20.69
N ARG A 152 13.39 -3.00 21.24
CA ARG A 152 13.15 -4.43 21.48
C ARG A 152 11.89 -4.69 22.34
N PRO A 153 11.62 -3.95 23.45
CA PRO A 153 10.38 -4.12 24.20
C PRO A 153 9.10 -3.77 23.42
N ARG A 154 9.18 -2.90 22.40
CA ARG A 154 8.03 -2.58 21.52
C ARG A 154 7.83 -3.69 20.48
N VAL A 155 8.92 -4.17 19.88
CA VAL A 155 8.92 -5.21 18.84
C VAL A 155 8.47 -6.58 19.38
N GLU A 156 8.93 -6.95 20.58
CA GLU A 156 8.61 -8.23 21.22
C GLU A 156 7.17 -8.31 21.71
N ARG A 157 6.58 -7.19 22.15
CA ARG A 157 5.16 -7.13 22.53
C ARG A 157 4.21 -7.20 21.34
N GLY A 158 4.61 -6.67 20.18
CA GLY A 158 3.76 -6.69 18.99
C GLY A 158 3.48 -8.11 18.50
N LEU A 159 2.38 -8.32 17.79
CA LEU A 159 2.15 -9.56 17.05
C LEU A 159 2.74 -9.43 15.64
N SER A 160 3.57 -10.37 15.19
CA SER A 160 3.99 -10.40 13.78
C SER A 160 2.97 -11.15 12.92
N SER A 161 2.86 -10.78 11.64
CA SER A 161 1.98 -11.49 10.70
C SER A 161 2.37 -12.94 10.50
N GLY A 162 3.67 -13.27 10.62
CA GLY A 162 4.15 -14.65 10.60
C GLY A 162 3.66 -15.47 11.79
N GLN A 163 3.65 -14.88 12.99
CA GLN A 163 3.10 -15.54 14.19
C GLN A 163 1.59 -15.77 14.04
N GLU A 164 0.84 -14.77 13.56
CA GLU A 164 -0.60 -14.88 13.29
C GLU A 164 -0.92 -16.06 12.34
N ARG A 165 -0.16 -16.19 11.25
CA ARG A 165 -0.29 -17.31 10.31
C ARG A 165 0.01 -18.66 10.95
N GLN A 166 1.01 -18.75 11.83
CA GLN A 166 1.30 -19.99 12.56
C GLN A 166 0.19 -20.39 13.53
N PHE A 167 -0.42 -19.43 14.22
CA PHE A 167 -1.58 -19.68 15.09
C PHE A 167 -2.75 -20.25 14.29
N LEU A 168 -3.08 -19.61 13.16
CA LEU A 168 -4.16 -20.07 12.26
C LEU A 168 -3.86 -21.45 11.68
N LYS A 169 -2.62 -21.71 11.24
CA LYS A 169 -2.24 -23.02 10.71
C LYS A 169 -2.49 -24.13 11.74
N ARG A 170 -2.03 -23.96 12.98
CA ARG A 170 -2.25 -24.96 14.05
C ARG A 170 -3.73 -25.22 14.30
N TYR A 171 -4.54 -24.16 14.27
CA TYR A 171 -5.99 -24.30 14.41
C TYR A 171 -6.60 -25.12 13.26
N LEU A 172 -6.21 -24.86 12.01
CA LEU A 172 -6.69 -25.57 10.83
C LEU A 172 -6.21 -27.02 10.76
N ASP A 173 -5.00 -27.31 11.24
CA ASP A 173 -4.50 -28.68 11.34
C ASP A 173 -5.39 -29.52 12.28
N ALA A 174 -5.92 -28.93 13.35
CA ALA A 174 -6.89 -29.56 14.24
C ALA A 174 -8.35 -29.48 13.74
N ASN A 175 -8.65 -28.58 12.80
CA ASN A 175 -10.00 -28.29 12.31
C ASN A 175 -10.00 -28.20 10.77
N PRO A 176 -9.73 -29.30 10.04
CA PRO A 176 -9.51 -29.25 8.59
C PRO A 176 -10.79 -29.10 7.76
N HIS A 177 -11.96 -29.02 8.39
CA HIS A 177 -13.27 -29.13 7.75
C HIS A 177 -13.78 -27.84 7.06
N TYR A 178 -12.99 -26.77 7.05
CA TYR A 178 -13.33 -25.54 6.33
C TYR A 178 -12.98 -25.67 4.84
N ASP A 179 -13.84 -25.11 3.99
CA ASP A 179 -13.71 -25.08 2.54
C ASP A 179 -13.03 -23.79 2.05
N ALA A 180 -13.23 -22.70 2.79
CA ALA A 180 -12.77 -21.37 2.43
C ALA A 180 -12.33 -20.56 3.67
N ILE A 181 -11.33 -19.70 3.48
CA ILE A 181 -10.69 -18.92 4.54
C ILE A 181 -10.52 -17.47 4.09
N PHE A 182 -10.91 -16.54 4.96
CA PHE A 182 -10.56 -15.12 4.89
C PHE A 182 -9.67 -14.77 6.09
N ALA A 183 -8.48 -14.19 5.85
CA ALA A 183 -7.53 -13.91 6.93
C ALA A 183 -6.62 -12.71 6.64
N GLY A 184 -6.30 -11.94 7.69
CA GLY A 184 -5.40 -10.78 7.68
C GLY A 184 -5.96 -9.56 6.94
N GLY A 185 -5.29 -8.41 7.04
CA GLY A 185 -5.65 -7.18 6.30
C GLY A 185 -4.93 -6.99 4.96
N GLY A 186 -4.15 -7.99 4.54
CA GLY A 186 -3.28 -7.93 3.36
C GLY A 186 -2.38 -9.17 3.27
N GLY A 187 -1.48 -9.19 2.29
CA GLY A 187 -0.47 -10.25 2.17
C GLY A 187 -1.06 -11.62 1.81
N LEU A 188 -2.08 -11.67 0.94
CA LEU A 188 -2.77 -12.90 0.52
C LEU A 188 -1.79 -14.01 0.12
N THR A 189 -0.69 -13.66 -0.54
CA THR A 189 0.34 -14.62 -0.94
C THR A 189 0.99 -15.32 0.27
N PHE A 190 1.25 -14.59 1.36
CA PHE A 190 1.86 -15.17 2.58
C PHE A 190 0.88 -16.06 3.33
N TRP A 191 -0.40 -15.71 3.37
CA TRP A 191 -1.42 -16.60 3.94
C TRP A 191 -1.47 -17.92 3.18
N LYS A 192 -1.51 -17.87 1.84
CA LYS A 192 -1.48 -19.08 1.02
C LYS A 192 -0.20 -19.90 1.24
N ARG A 193 0.96 -19.24 1.33
CA ARG A 193 2.25 -19.91 1.54
C ARG A 193 2.37 -20.55 2.92
N ASP A 194 2.14 -19.78 3.98
CA ASP A 194 2.50 -20.16 5.35
C ASP A 194 1.46 -21.10 5.99
N LEU A 195 0.23 -21.18 5.45
CA LEU A 195 -0.77 -22.18 5.88
C LEU A 195 -0.55 -23.57 5.27
N GLY A 196 0.41 -23.73 4.35
CA GLY A 196 0.79 -25.03 3.78
C GLY A 196 -0.38 -25.72 3.06
N PRO A 197 -0.75 -26.96 3.42
CA PRO A 197 -1.86 -27.69 2.78
C PRO A 197 -3.21 -26.97 2.80
N HIS A 198 -3.43 -26.05 3.75
CA HIS A 198 -4.66 -25.23 3.81
C HIS A 198 -4.59 -23.98 2.93
N GLY A 199 -3.42 -23.64 2.39
CA GLY A 199 -3.20 -22.47 1.54
C GLY A 199 -4.19 -22.32 0.39
N PRO A 200 -4.52 -23.38 -0.38
CA PRO A 200 -5.53 -23.30 -1.44
C PRO A 200 -6.93 -22.87 -0.97
N LYS A 201 -7.25 -23.02 0.32
CA LYS A 201 -8.53 -22.61 0.91
C LYS A 201 -8.58 -21.11 1.21
N VAL A 202 -7.46 -20.40 1.20
CA VAL A 202 -7.45 -18.94 1.39
C VAL A 202 -7.92 -18.27 0.11
N ILE A 203 -9.12 -17.68 0.17
CA ILE A 203 -9.76 -17.07 -1.00
C ILE A 203 -9.87 -15.54 -0.92
N GLY A 204 -9.41 -14.94 0.17
CA GLY A 204 -9.34 -13.48 0.31
C GLY A 204 -8.75 -13.06 1.65
N VAL A 205 -8.56 -11.76 1.81
CA VAL A 205 -8.21 -11.14 3.09
C VAL A 205 -9.45 -10.56 3.77
N TRP A 206 -9.33 -10.17 5.03
CA TRP A 206 -10.38 -9.54 5.83
C TRP A 206 -10.14 -8.03 5.98
N ILE A 207 -10.94 -7.23 5.28
CA ILE A 207 -10.85 -5.75 5.32
C ILE A 207 -11.96 -5.11 6.19
N TYR A 208 -13.03 -5.84 6.51
CA TYR A 208 -14.21 -5.32 7.21
C TYR A 208 -13.98 -5.25 8.73
N LYS A 209 -12.97 -4.45 9.13
CA LYS A 209 -12.58 -4.28 10.54
C LYS A 209 -13.58 -3.44 11.35
N ASN A 210 -14.25 -2.50 10.69
CA ASN A 210 -15.14 -1.52 11.30
C ASN A 210 -16.32 -1.17 10.39
N ALA A 211 -17.33 -0.54 10.98
CA ALA A 211 -18.56 -0.19 10.30
C ALA A 211 -18.40 0.89 9.23
N PHE A 212 -17.41 1.80 9.34
CA PHE A 212 -17.13 2.76 8.29
C PHE A 212 -16.75 2.07 6.98
N VAL A 213 -15.88 1.05 7.05
CA VAL A 213 -15.48 0.26 5.88
C VAL A 213 -16.68 -0.53 5.34
N LEU A 214 -17.45 -1.18 6.22
CA LEU A 214 -18.61 -1.97 5.79
C LEU A 214 -19.68 -1.09 5.12
N ASN A 215 -20.07 0.03 5.73
CA ASN A 215 -21.10 0.94 5.19
C ASN A 215 -20.62 1.87 4.08
N SER A 216 -19.35 1.78 3.69
CA SER A 216 -18.84 2.52 2.55
C SER A 216 -19.42 2.02 1.23
N ARG A 217 -19.07 2.70 0.12
CA ARG A 217 -19.35 2.19 -1.23
C ARG A 217 -18.36 1.12 -1.69
N ILE A 218 -17.37 0.71 -0.89
CA ILE A 218 -16.39 -0.34 -1.25
C ILE A 218 -17.10 -1.67 -1.60
N PRO A 219 -18.03 -2.21 -0.80
CA PRO A 219 -18.75 -3.44 -1.14
C PRO A 219 -19.59 -3.35 -2.42
N TYR A 220 -20.00 -2.13 -2.78
CA TYR A 220 -20.93 -1.85 -3.86
C TYR A 220 -20.22 -1.59 -5.20
N TYR A 221 -18.89 -1.43 -5.21
CA TYR A 221 -18.17 -1.14 -6.44
C TYR A 221 -18.20 -2.35 -7.40
N PRO A 222 -18.74 -2.24 -8.62
CA PRO A 222 -18.95 -3.41 -9.47
C PRO A 222 -17.64 -4.14 -9.83
N ALA A 223 -17.60 -5.46 -9.59
CA ALA A 223 -16.38 -6.27 -9.74
C ALA A 223 -15.85 -6.33 -11.17
N ASP A 224 -16.72 -6.32 -12.17
CA ASP A 224 -16.38 -6.32 -13.59
C ASP A 224 -15.82 -4.97 -14.05
N VAL A 225 -16.41 -3.85 -13.60
CA VAL A 225 -15.87 -2.49 -13.80
C VAL A 225 -14.47 -2.38 -13.20
N TRP A 226 -14.32 -2.88 -11.97
CA TRP A 226 -13.04 -2.88 -11.27
C TRP A 226 -11.98 -3.67 -12.03
N ARG A 227 -12.27 -4.94 -12.38
CA ARG A 227 -11.32 -5.80 -13.09
C ARG A 227 -10.97 -5.24 -14.47
N SER A 228 -11.94 -4.73 -15.22
CA SER A 228 -11.69 -4.12 -16.52
C SER A 228 -10.79 -2.87 -16.41
N THR A 229 -10.94 -2.10 -15.34
CA THR A 229 -10.04 -0.97 -15.06
C THR A 229 -8.61 -1.44 -14.84
N GLU A 230 -8.42 -2.51 -14.06
CA GLU A 230 -7.11 -3.10 -13.77
C GLU A 230 -6.46 -3.74 -14.99
N GLU A 231 -7.23 -4.49 -15.79
CA GLU A 231 -6.77 -5.11 -17.04
C GLU A 231 -6.19 -4.06 -17.98
N LYS A 232 -6.89 -2.95 -18.19
CA LYS A 232 -6.43 -1.83 -19.04
C LYS A 232 -5.20 -1.10 -18.51
N ILE A 233 -4.94 -1.12 -17.19
CA ILE A 233 -3.68 -0.59 -16.63
C ILE A 233 -2.52 -1.54 -16.95
N ILE A 234 -2.77 -2.85 -16.92
CA ILE A 234 -1.76 -3.90 -17.12
C ILE A 234 -1.45 -4.14 -18.59
N GLU A 235 -2.46 -4.10 -19.47
CA GLU A 235 -2.31 -4.32 -20.91
C GLU A 235 -1.07 -3.64 -21.50
N PRO A 236 -0.87 -2.30 -21.35
CA PRO A 236 0.27 -1.62 -21.96
C PRO A 236 1.64 -2.13 -21.51
N LEU A 237 1.73 -2.77 -20.33
CA LEU A 237 3.00 -3.16 -19.70
C LEU A 237 3.85 -4.09 -20.58
N ALA A 238 3.22 -4.91 -21.43
CA ALA A 238 3.93 -5.85 -22.31
C ALA A 238 4.80 -5.13 -23.37
N TRP A 239 4.51 -3.86 -23.65
CA TRP A 239 5.19 -3.06 -24.67
C TRP A 239 6.01 -1.90 -24.09
N VAL A 240 6.15 -1.81 -22.77
CA VAL A 240 6.87 -0.71 -22.11
C VAL A 240 8.38 -0.84 -22.32
N GLU A 241 9.04 0.26 -22.68
CA GLU A 241 10.50 0.37 -22.71
C GLU A 241 11.08 1.26 -21.60
N GLU A 242 10.28 2.18 -21.05
CA GLU A 242 10.70 3.09 -19.99
C GLU A 242 9.50 3.49 -19.13
N VAL A 243 9.75 3.70 -17.84
CA VAL A 243 8.76 4.18 -16.89
C VAL A 243 9.29 5.43 -16.21
N ARG A 244 8.39 6.39 -15.94
CA ARG A 244 8.66 7.57 -15.12
C ARG A 244 7.53 7.74 -14.10
N VAL A 245 7.90 8.02 -12.86
CA VAL A 245 6.95 8.32 -11.79
C VAL A 245 7.36 9.63 -11.12
N THR A 246 6.41 10.56 -11.00
CA THR A 246 6.63 11.84 -10.32
C THR A 246 5.52 12.11 -9.30
N ASP A 247 5.80 12.82 -8.21
CA ASP A 247 4.81 13.21 -7.19
C ASP A 247 5.17 14.57 -6.57
N PRO A 248 4.19 15.42 -6.19
CA PRO A 248 4.44 16.73 -5.58
C PRO A 248 5.24 16.68 -4.27
N GLU A 249 5.31 15.56 -3.57
CA GLU A 249 6.18 15.36 -2.40
C GLU A 249 7.66 15.11 -2.80
N GLY A 250 8.00 15.13 -4.09
CA GLY A 250 9.39 15.08 -4.58
C GLY A 250 9.85 13.73 -5.10
N THR A 251 8.94 12.78 -5.35
CA THR A 251 9.26 11.59 -6.12
C THR A 251 9.61 11.98 -7.56
N ASP A 252 10.72 11.48 -8.08
CA ASP A 252 11.10 11.47 -9.50
C ASP A 252 11.96 10.22 -9.71
N PHE A 253 11.32 9.16 -10.18
CA PHE A 253 11.90 7.82 -10.27
C PHE A 253 11.66 7.23 -11.65
N ARG A 254 12.66 6.55 -12.20
CA ARG A 254 12.59 5.95 -13.54
C ARG A 254 13.29 4.62 -13.62
N TRP A 255 12.90 3.81 -14.59
CA TRP A 255 13.63 2.61 -14.99
C TRP A 255 13.33 2.24 -16.44
N LYS A 256 14.20 1.41 -17.01
CA LYS A 256 14.05 0.90 -18.39
C LYS A 256 13.76 -0.59 -18.39
N MET A 257 13.12 -1.03 -19.47
CA MET A 257 12.71 -2.41 -19.67
C MET A 257 13.06 -2.87 -21.09
N THR A 258 13.72 -4.01 -21.17
CA THR A 258 13.81 -4.76 -22.44
C THR A 258 12.45 -5.39 -22.76
N GLU A 259 12.23 -5.78 -24.01
CA GLU A 259 10.97 -6.43 -24.42
C GLU A 259 10.68 -7.72 -23.63
N PRO A 260 11.65 -8.65 -23.41
CA PRO A 260 11.39 -9.83 -22.59
C PRO A 260 11.00 -9.49 -21.15
N GLN A 261 11.67 -8.51 -20.53
CA GLN A 261 11.35 -8.05 -19.18
C GLN A 261 9.94 -7.46 -19.09
N ALA A 262 9.54 -6.67 -20.10
CA ALA A 262 8.21 -6.06 -20.18
C ALA A 262 7.10 -7.13 -20.24
N LYS A 263 7.30 -8.19 -21.05
CA LYS A 263 6.36 -9.33 -21.12
C LYS A 263 6.26 -10.10 -19.80
N ILE A 264 7.39 -10.34 -19.11
CA ILE A 264 7.40 -10.98 -17.79
C ILE A 264 6.63 -10.12 -16.77
N TRP A 265 6.83 -8.81 -16.79
CA TRP A 265 6.14 -7.89 -15.89
C TRP A 265 4.63 -7.84 -16.14
N ALA A 266 4.20 -7.74 -17.40
CA ALA A 266 2.77 -7.75 -17.74
C ALA A 266 2.06 -9.02 -17.23
N ASN A 267 2.73 -10.18 -17.31
CA ASN A 267 2.19 -11.44 -16.81
C ASN A 267 2.17 -11.57 -15.28
N SER A 268 2.85 -10.67 -14.57
CA SER A 268 3.05 -10.73 -13.12
C SER A 268 2.43 -9.58 -12.35
N ALA A 269 2.00 -8.53 -13.03
CA ALA A 269 1.50 -7.29 -12.43
C ALA A 269 0.17 -7.45 -11.67
N TYR A 270 -0.63 -8.47 -11.98
CA TYR A 270 -1.97 -8.59 -11.41
C TYR A 270 -1.96 -9.06 -9.96
N SER A 271 -2.57 -8.25 -9.09
CA SER A 271 -3.07 -8.62 -7.78
C SER A 271 -4.20 -7.65 -7.47
N GLN A 272 -5.41 -8.17 -7.27
CA GLN A 272 -6.62 -7.34 -7.24
C GLN A 272 -6.55 -6.24 -6.15
N ASN A 273 -6.82 -4.99 -6.53
CA ASN A 273 -6.62 -3.74 -5.78
C ASN A 273 -5.19 -3.42 -5.30
N HIS A 274 -4.20 -4.14 -5.81
CA HIS A 274 -2.81 -4.01 -5.37
C HIS A 274 -1.93 -4.36 -6.56
N LEU A 275 -2.08 -3.62 -7.67
CA LEU A 275 -1.35 -3.93 -8.90
C LEU A 275 0.14 -3.72 -8.69
N PHE A 276 0.95 -4.70 -9.09
CA PHE A 276 2.40 -4.68 -8.94
C PHE A 276 3.03 -3.90 -10.09
N LEU A 277 3.09 -2.57 -9.94
CA LEU A 277 3.64 -1.64 -10.93
C LEU A 277 5.15 -1.40 -10.80
N TYR A 278 5.86 -2.33 -10.15
CA TYR A 278 7.29 -2.53 -10.28
C TYR A 278 7.61 -4.03 -10.40
N PRO A 279 8.45 -4.46 -11.36
CA PRO A 279 8.57 -5.88 -11.71
C PRO A 279 9.06 -6.82 -10.59
N LEU A 280 9.90 -6.34 -9.67
CA LEU A 280 10.43 -7.19 -8.59
C LEU A 280 9.30 -7.71 -7.69
N GLN A 281 8.26 -6.89 -7.50
CA GLN A 281 7.11 -7.24 -6.67
C GLN A 281 6.28 -8.40 -7.24
N GLY A 282 6.05 -8.39 -8.54
CA GLY A 282 5.27 -9.44 -9.23
C GLY A 282 6.06 -10.72 -9.47
N THR A 283 7.37 -10.69 -9.30
CA THR A 283 8.27 -11.83 -9.50
C THR A 283 8.77 -12.42 -8.18
N GLY A 284 9.56 -13.50 -8.22
CA GLY A 284 9.92 -14.27 -7.03
C GLY A 284 8.72 -15.02 -6.42
N ARG A 285 7.69 -15.30 -7.24
CA ARG A 285 6.42 -15.91 -6.86
C ARG A 285 5.70 -16.51 -8.08
N PHE A 286 4.63 -17.24 -7.82
CA PHE A 286 3.64 -17.58 -8.84
C PHE A 286 2.69 -16.38 -9.04
N PRO A 287 2.54 -15.83 -10.25
CA PRO A 287 1.61 -14.73 -10.51
C PRO A 287 0.15 -15.10 -10.23
N TYR A 288 -0.70 -14.13 -9.90
CA TYR A 288 -2.14 -14.37 -9.85
C TYR A 288 -2.74 -14.52 -11.26
N SER A 289 -3.78 -15.34 -11.36
CA SER A 289 -4.63 -15.41 -12.56
C SER A 289 -5.60 -14.24 -12.57
N MET A 290 -5.65 -13.47 -13.66
CA MET A 290 -6.68 -12.45 -13.89
C MET A 290 -8.07 -13.07 -14.03
N LYS A 291 -8.15 -14.27 -14.61
CA LYS A 291 -9.40 -14.98 -14.88
C LYS A 291 -9.95 -15.69 -13.66
N ASP A 292 -9.09 -16.43 -12.97
CA ASP A 292 -9.47 -17.37 -11.91
C ASP A 292 -9.00 -16.89 -10.52
N PHE A 293 -8.87 -15.58 -10.33
CA PHE A 293 -8.44 -15.00 -9.04
C PHE A 293 -9.25 -15.58 -7.88
N PRO A 294 -8.61 -15.95 -6.75
CA PRO A 294 -7.20 -15.75 -6.41
C PRO A 294 -6.27 -16.92 -6.76
N ALA A 295 -6.62 -17.77 -7.74
CA ALA A 295 -5.72 -18.83 -8.20
C ALA A 295 -4.42 -18.25 -8.76
N TYR A 296 -3.37 -19.06 -8.71
CA TYR A 296 -2.08 -18.72 -9.31
C TYR A 296 -1.97 -19.29 -10.73
N GLN A 297 -1.14 -18.62 -11.53
CA GLN A 297 -0.56 -19.21 -12.73
C GLN A 297 0.43 -20.33 -12.34
N LYS A 298 0.77 -21.21 -13.28
CA LYS A 298 1.57 -22.41 -13.01
C LYS A 298 3.07 -22.14 -12.92
N ASP A 299 3.55 -21.13 -13.63
CA ASP A 299 4.98 -20.85 -13.74
C ASP A 299 5.44 -19.93 -12.62
N TRP A 300 6.52 -20.35 -11.94
CA TRP A 300 7.19 -19.51 -10.97
C TRP A 300 8.13 -18.55 -11.71
N LEU A 301 7.96 -17.25 -11.51
CA LEU A 301 8.75 -16.25 -12.21
C LEU A 301 10.00 -15.88 -11.41
N LEU A 302 11.16 -15.97 -12.06
CA LEU A 302 12.43 -15.49 -11.50
C LEU A 302 12.32 -14.00 -11.13
N PRO A 303 12.86 -13.59 -9.97
CA PRO A 303 12.91 -12.20 -9.55
C PRO A 303 13.51 -11.31 -10.64
N LEU A 304 12.80 -10.25 -10.99
CA LEU A 304 13.18 -9.32 -12.02
C LEU A 304 13.45 -7.95 -11.41
N VAL A 305 14.74 -7.58 -11.37
CA VAL A 305 15.18 -6.23 -11.03
C VAL A 305 15.45 -5.48 -12.33
N PRO A 306 14.70 -4.41 -12.66
CA PRO A 306 14.98 -3.60 -13.84
C PRO A 306 16.39 -2.99 -13.81
N ASP A 307 17.01 -2.91 -14.98
CA ASP A 307 18.30 -2.23 -15.12
C ASP A 307 18.11 -0.71 -15.08
N GLY A 308 19.04 -0.01 -14.44
CA GLY A 308 19.02 1.46 -14.37
C GLY A 308 17.84 2.05 -13.61
N ALA A 309 17.21 1.29 -12.71
CA ALA A 309 16.19 1.83 -11.81
C ALA A 309 16.81 2.86 -10.85
N GLU A 310 16.48 4.13 -11.02
CA GLU A 310 17.14 5.23 -10.31
C GLU A 310 16.24 6.44 -10.09
N GLY A 311 16.56 7.23 -9.07
CA GLY A 311 15.88 8.48 -8.77
C GLY A 311 15.62 8.67 -7.28
N VAL A 312 14.54 9.37 -6.96
CA VAL A 312 14.15 9.72 -5.60
C VAL A 312 12.70 9.33 -5.37
N ILE A 313 12.40 8.78 -4.20
CA ILE A 313 11.05 8.53 -3.71
C ILE A 313 10.82 9.44 -2.51
N GLY A 314 9.84 10.34 -2.60
CA GLY A 314 9.46 11.25 -1.52
C GLY A 314 8.16 10.80 -0.84
N GLY A 315 7.95 11.19 0.42
CA GLY A 315 6.65 11.03 1.07
C GLY A 315 6.62 11.32 2.56
N THR A 316 5.41 11.21 3.13
CA THR A 316 5.10 11.57 4.52
C THR A 316 4.23 10.53 5.27
N SER A 317 3.83 9.45 4.61
CA SER A 317 3.04 8.37 5.21
C SER A 317 3.46 6.98 4.75
N ASN A 318 3.07 5.97 5.51
CA ASN A 318 3.27 4.55 5.24
C ASN A 318 2.12 3.70 5.83
N HIS A 319 2.28 2.38 5.91
CA HIS A 319 1.21 1.51 6.42
C HIS A 319 0.90 1.68 7.90
N LEU A 320 1.81 2.26 8.68
CA LEU A 320 1.67 2.44 10.12
C LEU A 320 1.25 3.85 10.51
N GLY A 321 1.45 4.85 9.65
CA GLY A 321 1.04 6.21 9.93
C GLY A 321 1.87 7.24 9.18
N TYR A 322 2.16 8.35 9.85
CA TYR A 322 2.83 9.52 9.29
C TYR A 322 4.19 9.75 9.94
N PHE A 323 5.07 10.41 9.19
CA PHE A 323 6.41 10.82 9.62
C PHE A 323 6.81 12.11 8.89
N PRO A 324 7.74 12.91 9.43
CA PRO A 324 8.24 14.10 8.73
C PRO A 324 8.74 13.75 7.32
N HIS A 325 8.57 14.65 6.36
CA HIS A 325 8.89 14.41 4.96
C HIS A 325 10.28 13.79 4.77
N MET A 326 10.33 12.73 3.97
CA MET A 326 11.53 11.95 3.70
C MET A 326 11.76 11.84 2.20
N LEU A 327 13.02 11.81 1.80
CA LEU A 327 13.47 11.46 0.44
C LEU A 327 14.37 10.23 0.52
N VAL A 328 14.05 9.21 -0.29
CA VAL A 328 14.86 8.00 -0.44
C VAL A 328 15.52 8.01 -1.81
N HIS A 329 16.84 8.02 -1.84
CA HIS A 329 17.62 8.03 -3.07
C HIS A 329 17.96 6.61 -3.48
N VAL A 330 17.59 6.23 -4.70
CA VAL A 330 17.75 4.89 -5.24
C VAL A 330 18.66 4.96 -6.47
N LYS A 331 19.60 4.01 -6.56
CA LYS A 331 20.47 3.82 -7.72
C LYS A 331 20.58 2.33 -8.02
N ASP A 332 20.44 1.97 -9.28
CA ASP A 332 20.46 0.57 -9.75
C ASP A 332 19.50 -0.33 -8.96
N GLY A 333 18.33 0.21 -8.60
CA GLY A 333 17.29 -0.49 -7.84
C GLY A 333 17.62 -0.72 -6.36
N ILE A 334 18.65 -0.05 -5.80
CA ILE A 334 19.05 -0.19 -4.39
C ILE A 334 19.09 1.20 -3.72
N ILE A 335 18.59 1.28 -2.49
CA ILE A 335 18.69 2.51 -1.68
C ILE A 335 20.15 2.85 -1.42
N GLN A 336 20.52 4.10 -1.69
CA GLN A 336 21.85 4.63 -1.41
C GLN A 336 21.89 5.48 -0.15
N ARG A 337 20.86 6.31 0.06
CA ARG A 337 20.73 7.20 1.22
C ARG A 337 19.28 7.63 1.43
N VAL A 338 19.03 8.18 2.61
CA VAL A 338 17.78 8.83 2.98
C VAL A 338 18.05 10.23 3.52
N GLU A 339 17.15 11.18 3.24
CA GLU A 339 17.19 12.56 3.72
C GLU A 339 15.86 12.88 4.41
N GLY A 340 15.88 13.56 5.55
CA GLY A 340 14.66 13.84 6.33
C GLY A 340 14.10 12.62 7.07
N GLY A 341 12.78 12.50 7.17
CA GLY A 341 12.11 11.35 7.80
C GLY A 341 12.05 11.36 9.33
N GLY A 342 12.66 12.35 10.00
CA GLY A 342 12.80 12.36 11.46
C GLY A 342 13.42 11.06 11.99
N ARG A 343 12.83 10.48 13.03
CA ARG A 343 13.29 9.21 13.63
C ARG A 343 13.29 8.05 12.63
N PHE A 344 12.35 8.03 11.69
CA PHE A 344 12.25 6.97 10.68
C PHE A 344 13.47 6.98 9.76
N GLY A 345 13.79 8.14 9.19
CA GLY A 345 14.97 8.34 8.33
C GLY A 345 16.28 8.09 9.07
N GLU A 346 16.38 8.50 10.35
CA GLU A 346 17.55 8.22 11.19
C GLU A 346 17.81 6.70 11.33
N LEU A 347 16.77 5.92 11.63
CA LEU A 347 16.88 4.46 11.78
C LEU A 347 17.25 3.79 10.46
N ILE A 348 16.64 4.20 9.34
CA ILE A 348 16.97 3.69 8.01
C ILE A 348 18.44 4.02 7.65
N GLY A 349 18.88 5.25 7.93
CA GLY A 349 20.26 5.67 7.72
C GLY A 349 21.27 4.81 8.48
N LYS A 350 20.98 4.47 9.75
CA LYS A 350 21.80 3.54 10.54
C LYS A 350 21.81 2.13 9.96
N LEU A 351 20.67 1.63 9.48
CA LEU A 351 20.58 0.30 8.86
C LEU A 351 21.39 0.21 7.56
N LEU A 352 21.40 1.28 6.75
CA LEU A 352 22.21 1.35 5.52
C LEU A 352 23.71 1.32 5.79
N GLN A 353 24.15 1.75 6.98
CA GLN A 353 25.55 1.67 7.41
C GLN A 353 25.95 0.28 7.92
N ASN A 354 24.99 -0.59 8.25
CA ASN A 354 25.27 -1.93 8.75
C ASN A 354 25.90 -2.81 7.64
N PRO A 355 27.13 -3.35 7.85
CA PRO A 355 27.81 -4.13 6.82
C PRO A 355 27.04 -5.35 6.34
N LYS A 356 26.27 -6.00 7.21
CA LYS A 356 25.49 -7.19 6.86
C LYS A 356 24.32 -6.83 5.96
N VAL A 357 23.64 -5.71 6.25
CA VAL A 357 22.56 -5.17 5.41
C VAL A 357 23.10 -4.71 4.05
N ARG A 358 24.28 -4.09 4.02
CA ARG A 358 24.87 -3.51 2.81
C ARG A 358 25.57 -4.51 1.89
N ASN A 359 26.26 -5.51 2.44
CA ASN A 359 27.23 -6.32 1.69
C ASN A 359 26.76 -7.76 1.42
N THR A 360 25.63 -8.18 1.99
CA THR A 360 25.12 -9.55 1.77
C THR A 360 24.67 -9.71 0.32
N ARG A 361 25.18 -10.74 -0.38
CA ARG A 361 24.71 -11.13 -1.71
C ARG A 361 23.62 -12.18 -1.60
N TYR A 362 22.37 -11.75 -1.80
CA TYR A 362 21.21 -12.64 -1.78
C TYR A 362 21.13 -13.47 -3.07
N PRO A 363 20.59 -14.70 -3.01
CA PRO A 363 20.25 -15.46 -4.21
C PRO A 363 19.34 -14.65 -5.14
N TYR A 364 19.56 -14.81 -6.45
CA TYR A 364 18.83 -14.13 -7.54
C TYR A 364 19.00 -12.61 -7.63
N MET A 365 19.57 -11.95 -6.63
CA MET A 365 19.81 -10.52 -6.66
C MET A 365 21.09 -10.19 -7.43
N PRO A 366 21.05 -9.23 -8.38
CA PRO A 366 22.20 -8.95 -9.23
C PRO A 366 23.39 -8.36 -8.44
N ARG A 367 23.10 -7.64 -7.35
CA ARG A 367 24.09 -6.90 -6.56
C ARG A 367 24.01 -7.24 -5.06
N PRO A 368 25.08 -6.99 -4.27
CA PRO A 368 24.99 -7.05 -2.82
C PRO A 368 24.05 -6.00 -2.25
N GLY A 369 23.48 -6.28 -1.08
CA GLY A 369 22.60 -5.38 -0.35
C GLY A 369 21.22 -5.98 -0.10
N TYR A 370 20.52 -5.45 0.89
CA TYR A 370 19.18 -5.88 1.26
C TYR A 370 18.10 -4.88 0.82
N PHE A 371 18.36 -3.58 0.86
CA PHE A 371 17.36 -2.56 0.55
C PHE A 371 17.20 -2.32 -0.95
N TYR A 372 16.63 -3.31 -1.64
CA TYR A 372 16.16 -3.15 -3.00
C TYR A 372 14.86 -2.35 -3.04
N MET A 373 14.66 -1.58 -4.10
CA MET A 373 13.33 -1.17 -4.52
C MET A 373 12.57 -2.44 -4.88
N MET A 374 11.50 -2.75 -4.15
CA MET A 374 10.81 -4.03 -4.26
C MET A 374 9.38 -3.87 -4.75
N GLU A 375 8.61 -2.98 -4.14
CA GLU A 375 7.18 -2.85 -4.37
C GLU A 375 6.83 -1.45 -4.84
N THR A 376 6.12 -1.33 -5.95
CA THR A 376 5.42 -0.09 -6.33
C THR A 376 4.00 -0.52 -6.63
N ALA A 377 3.18 -0.53 -5.60
CA ALA A 377 1.84 -1.06 -5.69
C ALA A 377 0.80 0.04 -5.80
N LEU A 378 -0.19 -0.18 -6.67
CA LEU A 378 -1.27 0.75 -6.95
C LEU A 378 -2.59 0.24 -6.38
N GLY A 379 -3.22 1.06 -5.54
CA GLY A 379 -4.65 0.94 -5.22
C GLY A 379 -5.49 1.39 -6.41
N THR A 380 -6.60 0.70 -6.69
CA THR A 380 -7.38 0.90 -7.93
C THR A 380 -8.85 1.20 -7.69
N ASN A 381 -9.36 0.99 -6.47
CA ASN A 381 -10.78 1.18 -6.18
C ASN A 381 -11.10 2.62 -5.72
N PRO A 382 -11.95 3.34 -6.48
CA PRO A 382 -12.26 4.75 -6.20
C PRO A 382 -13.15 4.95 -4.96
N LYS A 383 -13.70 3.87 -4.39
CA LYS A 383 -14.57 3.90 -3.20
C LYS A 383 -13.81 3.70 -1.90
N TYR A 384 -12.53 3.36 -1.96
CA TYR A 384 -11.70 3.36 -0.77
C TYR A 384 -11.46 4.77 -0.27
N PHE A 385 -11.27 4.85 1.04
CA PHE A 385 -11.00 6.05 1.80
C PHE A 385 -10.16 5.64 3.01
N ARG A 386 -9.65 6.62 3.75
CA ARG A 386 -8.92 6.41 5.00
C ARG A 386 -9.89 6.50 6.19
N PRO A 387 -10.28 5.38 6.83
CA PRO A 387 -11.16 5.41 8.00
C PRO A 387 -10.45 6.09 9.17
N VAL A 388 -11.11 7.09 9.75
CA VAL A 388 -10.62 7.83 10.93
C VAL A 388 -10.28 6.92 12.11
N SER A 389 -11.03 5.82 12.28
CA SER A 389 -10.85 4.85 13.36
C SER A 389 -9.55 4.05 13.23
N GLU A 390 -9.03 3.86 12.01
CA GLU A 390 -7.82 3.07 11.77
C GLU A 390 -6.58 3.77 12.34
N LEU A 391 -6.51 5.09 12.15
CA LEU A 391 -5.41 5.93 12.64
C LEU A 391 -5.45 6.21 14.15
N GLN A 392 -6.56 5.89 14.81
CA GLN A 392 -6.75 6.07 16.25
C GLN A 392 -6.32 4.85 17.07
N GLY A 393 -6.01 3.72 16.42
CA GLY A 393 -5.55 2.52 17.10
C GLY A 393 -5.81 1.25 16.29
N ASP A 394 -4.77 0.73 15.64
CA ASP A 394 -4.77 -0.59 14.99
C ASP A 394 -3.64 -1.46 15.55
N MET A 395 -3.81 -2.78 15.57
CA MET A 395 -2.81 -3.70 16.10
C MET A 395 -1.65 -3.97 15.13
N TRP A 396 -1.81 -3.67 13.85
CA TRP A 396 -0.84 -4.07 12.83
C TRP A 396 -0.54 -2.98 11.79
N LEU A 397 -1.57 -2.37 11.19
CA LEU A 397 -1.40 -1.35 10.15
C LEU A 397 -2.43 -0.25 10.37
N ALA A 398 -2.05 0.82 11.09
CA ALA A 398 -2.96 1.91 11.42
C ALA A 398 -3.34 2.79 10.22
N ASN A 399 -2.73 2.57 9.05
CA ASN A 399 -3.00 3.29 7.82
C ASN A 399 -3.06 2.37 6.58
N SER A 400 -3.63 1.16 6.73
CA SER A 400 -3.74 0.18 5.64
C SER A 400 -4.81 0.49 4.61
N SER A 401 -5.89 1.20 4.94
CA SER A 401 -6.93 1.52 3.94
C SER A 401 -6.53 2.63 2.97
N GLU A 402 -5.64 3.55 3.37
CA GLU A 402 -5.18 4.66 2.51
C GLU A 402 -4.55 4.13 1.21
N ARG A 403 -3.70 3.11 1.31
CA ARG A 403 -3.00 2.51 0.17
C ARG A 403 -3.91 1.78 -0.83
N GLN A 404 -5.17 1.54 -0.46
CA GLN A 404 -6.15 0.83 -1.26
C GLN A 404 -7.00 1.76 -2.14
N ALA A 405 -6.92 3.07 -1.88
CA ALA A 405 -7.58 4.09 -2.68
C ALA A 405 -7.01 4.16 -4.09
N SER A 406 -7.90 4.39 -5.06
CA SER A 406 -7.51 4.53 -6.47
C SER A 406 -6.45 5.61 -6.64
N GLY A 407 -5.38 5.30 -7.37
CA GLY A 407 -4.32 6.26 -7.70
C GLY A 407 -3.28 6.47 -6.61
N VAL A 408 -3.48 5.87 -5.42
CA VAL A 408 -2.46 5.85 -4.37
C VAL A 408 -1.43 4.78 -4.67
N PHE A 409 -0.17 5.19 -4.64
CA PHE A 409 0.96 4.29 -4.70
C PHE A 409 1.52 4.05 -3.31
N HIS A 410 1.96 2.83 -3.03
CA HIS A 410 2.88 2.57 -1.93
C HIS A 410 4.14 1.86 -2.42
N TRP A 411 5.27 2.36 -1.94
CA TRP A 411 6.61 1.94 -2.28
C TRP A 411 7.14 1.05 -1.17
N GLY A 412 7.45 -0.23 -1.42
CA GLY A 412 8.02 -1.15 -0.44
C GLY A 412 9.50 -1.41 -0.70
N LEU A 413 10.31 -1.41 0.36
CA LEU A 413 11.77 -1.44 0.26
C LEU A 413 12.40 -2.58 1.08
N GLY A 414 13.26 -3.36 0.43
CA GLY A 414 13.86 -4.60 0.95
C GLY A 414 13.85 -5.71 -0.10
N ILE A 415 13.81 -6.97 0.31
CA ILE A 415 13.66 -8.12 -0.61
C ILE A 415 12.57 -9.02 -0.06
N GLU A 416 11.66 -9.45 -0.92
CA GLU A 416 10.58 -10.35 -0.52
C GLU A 416 10.23 -11.35 -1.63
N PHE A 417 10.04 -12.60 -1.25
CA PHE A 417 9.60 -13.68 -2.14
C PHE A 417 8.23 -14.17 -1.68
N GLY A 418 7.27 -14.17 -2.61
CA GLY A 418 5.88 -14.54 -2.33
C GLY A 418 5.68 -16.06 -2.16
N ALA A 419 6.55 -16.87 -2.74
CA ALA A 419 6.52 -18.32 -2.64
C ALA A 419 7.95 -18.89 -2.55
N PRO A 420 8.15 -20.10 -2.00
CA PRO A 420 9.42 -20.79 -2.08
C PRO A 420 9.87 -20.89 -3.54
N ASP A 421 11.14 -20.56 -3.79
CA ASP A 421 11.72 -20.74 -5.11
C ASP A 421 11.89 -22.25 -5.42
N PRO A 422 11.74 -22.68 -6.69
CA PRO A 422 11.82 -24.10 -7.06
C PRO A 422 13.14 -24.78 -6.69
N ASP A 423 14.24 -24.02 -6.65
CA ASP A 423 15.57 -24.51 -6.31
C ASP A 423 15.84 -24.50 -4.79
N ASN A 424 14.89 -24.02 -3.97
CA ASN A 424 15.00 -23.87 -2.53
C ASN A 424 16.30 -23.14 -2.09
N LYS A 425 16.63 -22.01 -2.74
CA LYS A 425 17.84 -21.21 -2.47
C LYS A 425 17.58 -20.06 -1.52
N TYR A 426 16.50 -19.29 -1.69
CA TYR A 426 16.34 -18.01 -1.00
C TYR A 426 16.07 -18.18 0.49
N PHE A 427 15.00 -18.89 0.86
CA PHE A 427 14.62 -19.03 2.28
C PHE A 427 15.65 -19.81 3.12
N PRO A 428 16.28 -20.89 2.64
CA PRO A 428 17.38 -21.52 3.36
C PRO A 428 18.58 -20.60 3.54
N PHE A 429 18.95 -19.81 2.52
CA PHE A 429 20.01 -18.82 2.64
C PHE A 429 19.72 -17.79 3.73
N VAL A 430 18.50 -17.22 3.75
CA VAL A 430 18.05 -16.26 4.77
C VAL A 430 18.23 -16.82 6.18
N ARG A 431 17.74 -18.05 6.42
CA ARG A 431 17.84 -18.72 7.72
C ARG A 431 19.28 -19.02 8.12
N ALA A 432 20.07 -19.61 7.22
CA ALA A 432 21.44 -20.03 7.49
C ALA A 432 22.35 -18.83 7.82
N ASN A 433 22.15 -17.72 7.10
CA ASN A 433 22.98 -16.52 7.28
C ASN A 433 22.43 -15.54 8.32
N LYS A 434 21.22 -15.78 8.86
CA LYS A 434 20.53 -14.86 9.79
C LYS A 434 20.51 -13.43 9.23
N VAL A 435 20.01 -13.30 8.01
CA VAL A 435 19.85 -12.03 7.27
C VAL A 435 18.36 -11.73 7.10
N PRO A 436 17.95 -10.47 6.86
CA PRO A 436 16.53 -10.16 6.64
C PRO A 436 15.94 -10.90 5.41
N GLY A 437 14.68 -11.35 5.49
CA GLY A 437 14.05 -12.21 4.47
C GLY A 437 12.67 -11.78 3.95
N SER A 438 12.18 -10.62 4.35
CA SER A 438 10.97 -9.94 3.86
C SER A 438 11.35 -8.48 3.61
N HIS A 439 10.58 -7.65 2.89
CA HIS A 439 10.84 -6.21 2.86
C HIS A 439 10.46 -5.52 4.18
N SER A 440 10.93 -4.30 4.40
CA SER A 440 10.96 -3.71 5.75
C SER A 440 10.05 -2.52 5.97
N PHE A 441 9.86 -1.65 4.99
CA PHE A 441 9.10 -0.42 5.20
C PHE A 441 8.53 0.13 3.90
N HIS A 442 7.61 1.08 4.05
CA HIS A 442 6.90 1.69 2.94
C HIS A 442 6.92 3.22 2.96
N ILE A 443 6.54 3.79 1.82
CA ILE A 443 6.20 5.20 1.63
C ILE A 443 4.97 5.25 0.74
N HIS A 444 3.97 6.08 1.05
CA HIS A 444 2.83 6.31 0.16
C HIS A 444 3.01 7.60 -0.66
N ASN A 445 2.56 7.58 -1.91
CA ASN A 445 2.32 8.77 -2.71
C ASN A 445 0.83 8.86 -3.06
N LEU A 446 0.21 9.98 -2.69
CA LEU A 446 -1.23 10.19 -2.85
C LEU A 446 -1.58 10.90 -4.17
N PHE A 447 -0.59 11.54 -4.81
CA PHE A 447 -0.80 12.38 -5.98
C PHE A 447 0.21 12.10 -7.10
N ALA A 448 0.69 10.87 -7.20
CA ALA A 448 1.69 10.51 -8.20
C ALA A 448 1.12 10.55 -9.63
N THR A 449 1.97 10.92 -10.58
CA THR A 449 1.79 10.67 -12.01
C THR A 449 2.69 9.52 -12.41
N TYR A 450 2.11 8.47 -12.96
CA TYR A 450 2.81 7.26 -13.41
C TYR A 450 2.68 7.15 -14.93
N GLU A 451 3.81 7.23 -15.63
CA GLU A 451 3.88 7.28 -17.08
C GLU A 451 4.73 6.13 -17.62
N VAL A 452 4.28 5.52 -18.71
CA VAL A 452 5.01 4.46 -19.40
C VAL A 452 5.24 4.84 -20.86
N LYS A 453 6.45 4.62 -21.36
CA LYS A 453 6.81 4.81 -22.75
C LYS A 453 6.62 3.53 -23.53
N ILE A 454 5.82 3.58 -24.59
CA ILE A 454 5.51 2.42 -25.43
C ILE A 454 6.58 2.26 -26.51
N ARG A 455 7.21 1.08 -26.53
CA ARG A 455 8.23 0.68 -27.50
C ARG A 455 7.70 0.78 -28.91
N GLY A 456 8.52 1.33 -29.81
CA GLY A 456 8.19 1.47 -31.23
C GLY A 456 7.15 2.56 -31.56
N ALA A 457 6.34 3.00 -30.60
CA ALA A 457 5.38 4.10 -30.79
C ALA A 457 5.99 5.48 -30.47
N GLY A 458 7.00 5.52 -29.61
CA GLY A 458 7.61 6.78 -29.15
C GLY A 458 6.70 7.64 -28.27
N GLN A 459 5.54 7.11 -27.85
CA GLN A 459 4.53 7.80 -27.07
C GLN A 459 4.63 7.45 -25.59
N TRP A 460 4.39 8.44 -24.73
CA TRP A 460 4.19 8.26 -23.29
C TRP A 460 2.70 8.16 -23.00
N LEU A 461 2.32 7.12 -22.25
CA LEU A 461 0.97 6.91 -21.74
C LEU A 461 0.96 7.14 -20.24
N LYS A 462 0.01 7.95 -19.76
CA LYS A 462 -0.27 8.07 -18.33
C LYS A 462 -1.18 6.93 -17.90
N LEU A 463 -0.75 6.15 -16.91
CA LEU A 463 -1.60 5.17 -16.23
C LEU A 463 -2.31 5.80 -15.04
N VAL A 464 -1.61 6.71 -14.34
CA VAL A 464 -2.14 7.55 -13.27
C VAL A 464 -1.69 8.99 -13.55
N ASP A 465 -2.60 9.95 -13.47
CA ASP A 465 -2.31 11.38 -13.58
C ASP A 465 -2.63 12.08 -12.26
N ARG A 466 -1.61 12.54 -11.55
CA ARG A 466 -1.76 13.32 -10.31
C ARG A 466 -2.69 12.67 -9.27
N GLY A 467 -2.53 11.35 -9.06
CA GLY A 467 -3.35 10.55 -8.14
C GLY A 467 -4.69 10.08 -8.71
N ARG A 468 -4.98 10.30 -9.99
CA ARG A 468 -6.19 9.79 -10.67
C ARG A 468 -5.83 8.66 -11.64
N VAL A 469 -6.41 7.48 -11.46
CA VAL A 469 -6.31 6.38 -12.45
C VAL A 469 -7.01 6.80 -13.73
N VAL A 470 -6.25 6.91 -14.82
CA VAL A 470 -6.74 7.46 -16.11
C VAL A 470 -7.85 6.60 -16.70
N THR A 471 -7.76 5.27 -16.54
CA THR A 471 -8.75 4.33 -17.07
C THR A 471 -10.16 4.56 -16.53
N LEU A 472 -10.30 5.07 -15.30
CA LEU A 472 -11.61 5.35 -14.71
C LEU A 472 -12.37 6.48 -15.43
N ASP A 473 -11.68 7.26 -16.27
CA ASP A 473 -12.27 8.31 -17.11
C ASP A 473 -12.50 7.85 -18.56
N SER A 474 -12.12 6.62 -18.91
CA SER A 474 -12.26 6.07 -20.27
C SER A 474 -13.71 5.80 -20.67
N PHE A 475 -14.01 5.91 -21.98
CA PHE A 475 -15.34 5.63 -22.52
C PHE A 475 -15.81 4.21 -22.19
N GLU A 476 -14.92 3.23 -22.23
CA GLU A 476 -15.28 1.83 -21.97
C GLU A 476 -15.57 1.59 -20.49
N ALA A 477 -14.81 2.19 -19.56
CA ALA A 477 -15.10 2.10 -18.13
C ALA A 477 -16.46 2.74 -17.82
N ARG A 478 -16.74 3.91 -18.41
CA ARG A 478 -18.04 4.61 -18.29
C ARG A 478 -19.18 3.78 -18.88
N ALA A 479 -18.98 3.19 -20.06
CA ALA A 479 -19.97 2.33 -20.71
C ALA A 479 -20.31 1.10 -19.85
N LEU A 480 -19.29 0.43 -19.27
CA LEU A 480 -19.50 -0.72 -18.39
C LEU A 480 -20.19 -0.31 -17.09
N ALA A 481 -19.76 0.79 -16.46
CA ALA A 481 -20.35 1.31 -15.24
C ALA A 481 -21.83 1.73 -15.40
N SER A 482 -22.24 2.17 -16.59
CA SER A 482 -23.64 2.56 -16.86
C SER A 482 -24.67 1.46 -16.59
N ARG A 483 -24.25 0.18 -16.59
CA ARG A 483 -25.10 -0.97 -16.25
C ARG A 483 -25.52 -1.00 -14.78
N TYR A 484 -24.79 -0.30 -13.92
CA TYR A 484 -24.95 -0.31 -12.47
C TYR A 484 -25.50 1.02 -11.91
N GLY A 485 -25.74 2.00 -12.78
CA GLY A 485 -26.21 3.34 -12.39
C GLY A 485 -25.46 4.45 -13.12
N ASN A 486 -25.42 5.65 -12.52
CA ASN A 486 -24.72 6.78 -13.11
C ASN A 486 -23.19 6.54 -13.11
N PRO A 487 -22.52 6.43 -14.27
CA PRO A 487 -21.08 6.19 -14.34
C PRO A 487 -20.26 7.30 -13.65
N ASP A 488 -20.74 8.55 -13.66
CA ASP A 488 -20.05 9.66 -13.00
C ASP A 488 -20.00 9.50 -11.47
N GLU A 489 -20.97 8.80 -10.87
CA GLU A 489 -20.97 8.54 -9.43
C GLU A 489 -20.25 7.22 -9.11
N ILE A 490 -20.30 6.23 -10.00
CA ILE A 490 -19.64 4.93 -9.80
C ILE A 490 -18.10 5.04 -9.92
N LEU A 491 -17.59 5.80 -10.88
CA LEU A 491 -16.14 5.84 -11.21
C LEU A 491 -15.36 6.94 -10.48
N LYS A 492 -16.07 7.82 -9.78
CA LYS A 492 -15.53 8.97 -9.06
C LYS A 492 -14.93 8.56 -7.73
N ASP A 493 -13.84 9.22 -7.36
CA ASP A 493 -13.19 8.97 -6.08
C ASP A 493 -14.04 9.54 -4.92
N ASP A 494 -14.32 8.68 -3.95
CA ASP A 494 -15.04 9.06 -2.73
C ASP A 494 -14.11 9.82 -1.77
N TRP A 495 -12.81 9.51 -1.82
CA TRP A 495 -11.80 10.13 -0.97
C TRP A 495 -10.60 10.63 -1.74
N ARG A 496 -10.15 11.84 -1.40
CA ARG A 496 -8.90 12.46 -1.82
C ARG A 496 -8.37 13.25 -0.64
N ALA A 497 -7.13 12.99 -0.24
CA ALA A 497 -6.51 13.69 0.88
C ALA A 497 -6.49 15.21 0.65
N ASP A 498 -6.58 16.01 1.71
CA ASP A 498 -6.20 17.42 1.69
C ASP A 498 -4.76 17.56 2.19
N ILE A 499 -3.90 18.16 1.37
CA ILE A 499 -2.51 18.44 1.72
C ILE A 499 -2.18 19.90 1.37
N PRO A 500 -1.88 20.75 2.38
CA PRO A 500 -1.50 22.15 2.18
C PRO A 500 -0.34 22.31 1.20
N GLY A 501 -0.48 23.26 0.28
CA GLY A 501 0.53 23.54 -0.75
C GLY A 501 0.58 22.52 -1.90
N ILE A 502 -0.24 21.46 -1.87
CA ILE A 502 -0.42 20.52 -2.97
C ILE A 502 -1.80 20.72 -3.62
N ASN A 503 -2.88 20.41 -2.90
CA ASN A 503 -4.25 20.48 -3.44
C ASN A 503 -5.22 21.35 -2.60
N VAL A 504 -4.72 21.98 -1.53
CA VAL A 504 -5.40 23.06 -0.80
C VAL A 504 -4.44 24.23 -0.55
N PRO A 505 -4.95 25.46 -0.31
CA PRO A 505 -4.11 26.61 0.02
C PRO A 505 -3.19 26.35 1.23
N GLY A 506 -1.96 26.85 1.15
CA GLY A 506 -0.94 26.69 2.19
C GLY A 506 0.45 26.50 1.59
N ASP A 507 1.41 26.17 2.44
CA ASP A 507 2.78 25.83 2.07
C ASP A 507 3.11 24.40 2.52
N TYR A 508 3.44 23.52 1.58
CA TYR A 508 3.69 22.10 1.90
C TYR A 508 4.81 21.92 2.92
N LYS A 509 5.90 22.67 2.80
CA LYS A 509 7.09 22.50 3.66
C LYS A 509 6.85 23.01 5.07
N ARG A 510 6.14 24.14 5.22
CA ARG A 510 5.86 24.77 6.51
C ARG A 510 4.65 24.16 7.20
N ASP A 511 3.56 23.92 6.47
CA ASP A 511 2.24 23.64 7.04
C ASP A 511 1.94 22.14 7.17
N PHE A 512 2.70 21.27 6.49
CA PHE A 512 2.46 19.82 6.49
C PHE A 512 3.73 18.98 6.69
N ALA A 513 4.76 19.17 5.87
CA ALA A 513 5.91 18.27 5.75
C ALA A 513 6.69 18.02 7.05
N GLN A 514 6.72 18.96 8.00
CA GLN A 514 7.47 18.79 9.25
C GLN A 514 6.73 17.92 10.28
N ASP A 515 5.40 17.97 10.30
CA ASP A 515 4.56 17.20 11.22
C ASP A 515 3.21 16.87 10.55
N PRO A 516 3.20 15.91 9.61
CA PRO A 516 1.99 15.57 8.87
C PRO A 516 0.89 15.00 9.79
N TRP A 517 1.29 14.28 10.85
CA TRP A 517 0.35 13.70 11.80
C TRP A 517 -0.47 14.77 12.51
N LYS A 518 0.14 15.88 12.95
CA LYS A 518 -0.61 16.98 13.57
C LYS A 518 -1.73 17.51 12.68
N TYR A 519 -1.44 17.68 11.38
CA TYR A 519 -2.45 18.15 10.41
C TYR A 519 -3.54 17.09 10.19
N VAL A 520 -3.15 15.84 9.92
CA VAL A 520 -4.10 14.73 9.71
C VAL A 520 -4.95 14.46 10.95
N HIS A 521 -4.39 14.57 12.15
CA HIS A 521 -5.14 14.42 13.39
C HIS A 521 -6.19 15.52 13.54
N ALA A 522 -5.85 16.78 13.22
CA ALA A 522 -6.82 17.88 13.21
C ALA A 522 -7.94 17.65 12.19
N GLN A 523 -7.64 17.14 11.00
CA GLN A 523 -8.65 16.74 10.02
C GLN A 523 -9.59 15.68 10.59
N ILE A 524 -9.05 14.64 11.24
CA ILE A 524 -9.84 13.58 11.85
C ILE A 524 -10.84 14.18 12.85
N GLN A 525 -10.40 15.10 13.72
CA GLN A 525 -11.30 15.78 14.65
C GLN A 525 -12.39 16.60 13.94
N SER A 526 -12.04 17.24 12.82
CA SER A 526 -13.00 17.98 12.00
C SER A 526 -14.02 17.05 11.32
N ILE A 527 -13.60 15.89 10.82
CA ILE A 527 -14.47 14.87 10.22
C ILE A 527 -15.42 14.32 11.29
N MET A 528 -14.89 13.93 12.45
CA MET A 528 -15.67 13.37 13.54
C MET A 528 -16.68 14.36 14.13
N SER A 529 -16.37 15.67 14.10
CA SER A 529 -17.30 16.71 14.53
C SER A 529 -18.30 17.16 13.45
N GLY A 530 -18.25 16.58 12.24
CA GLY A 530 -19.14 16.96 11.14
C GLY A 530 -18.82 18.34 10.53
N ARG A 531 -17.63 18.90 10.81
CA ARG A 531 -17.21 20.24 10.38
C ARG A 531 -16.19 20.25 9.26
N TYR A 532 -15.82 19.08 8.72
CA TYR A 532 -14.80 18.99 7.67
C TYR A 532 -15.28 19.68 6.37
N PRO A 533 -14.52 20.65 5.83
CA PRO A 533 -14.97 21.50 4.73
C PRO A 533 -15.06 20.78 3.39
N HIS A 534 -14.44 19.60 3.27
CA HIS A 534 -14.39 18.83 2.02
C HIS A 534 -15.27 17.58 2.05
N PHE A 535 -16.31 17.58 2.88
CA PHE A 535 -17.37 16.57 2.77
C PHE A 535 -18.01 16.60 1.38
N ALA A 536 -18.16 15.42 0.79
CA ALA A 536 -18.72 15.25 -0.55
C ALA A 536 -19.75 14.10 -0.57
N PRO A 537 -20.80 14.19 -1.40
CA PRO A 537 -21.85 13.17 -1.50
C PRO A 537 -21.37 11.86 -2.14
#